data_AF-A0A2R6PF96-F1
#
_entry.id   AF-A0A2R6PF96-F1
#
_cell.length_a   1.000
_cell.length_b   1.000
_cell.length_c   1.000
_cell.angle_alpha   90.00
_cell.angle_beta   90.00
_cell.angle_gamma   90.00
#
_symmetry.space_group_name_H-M   'P 1'
#
loop_
_entity.id
_entity.type
_entity.pdbx_description
1 polymer ?
#
loop_
_entity_poly.entity_id
_entity_poly.type
_entity_poly.pdbx_seq_one_letter_code
_entity_poly.pdbx_strand_id
1 'polypeptide(L)'
;MSMTPAPSPRTSAYLSALTQEIHKKLQRARASPLQRRNLLQELFADVALEVDDRARDIILNGKDIITPSEDGIEGPLCFYDVLADYFVWAPENGNPILDLIVQLWSQSFASHIFSLLFHKWLFEVQLDNSEVLLRYSSALVQGATNVFWIDIQTNTRRFQSLFRYLMEEVALVPERLKKIPLQAQRDLFLLLSRFILFYNLVDNLESFLKQFPDFPTAFFVGSPADIFVIELSDQ
;
A
#
# COMPACT_ATOMS: atom_id res chain seq x y z
N MET A 1 -11.59 13.97 -6.29
CA MET A 1 -12.18 12.62 -6.34
C MET A 1 -12.50 12.27 -7.79
N SER A 2 -11.52 11.70 -8.51
CA SER A 2 -11.81 10.95 -9.73
C SER A 2 -12.14 9.52 -9.28
N MET A 3 -13.42 9.13 -9.30
CA MET A 3 -13.80 7.72 -9.16
C MET A 3 -13.22 6.97 -10.36
N THR A 4 -12.38 5.97 -10.10
CA THR A 4 -11.91 5.05 -11.13
C THR A 4 -13.13 4.42 -11.80
N PRO A 5 -13.29 4.51 -13.14
CA PRO A 5 -14.46 3.97 -13.80
C PRO A 5 -14.57 2.47 -13.56
N ALA A 6 -15.79 1.97 -13.41
CA ALA A 6 -16.04 0.55 -13.16
C ALA A 6 -15.33 -0.32 -14.23
N PRO A 7 -14.65 -1.41 -13.82
CA PRO A 7 -13.96 -2.29 -14.76
C PRO A 7 -14.95 -2.90 -15.75
N SER A 8 -14.49 -3.12 -16.98
CA SER A 8 -15.31 -3.86 -17.97
C SER A 8 -15.59 -5.29 -17.48
N PRO A 9 -16.63 -5.97 -17.99
CA PRO A 9 -16.90 -7.36 -17.61
C PRO A 9 -15.71 -8.29 -17.84
N ARG A 10 -14.92 -8.03 -18.89
CA ARG A 10 -13.71 -8.79 -19.22
C ARG A 10 -12.62 -8.54 -18.18
N THR A 11 -12.37 -7.28 -17.82
CA THR A 11 -11.40 -6.90 -16.79
C THR A 11 -11.81 -7.47 -15.42
N SER A 12 -13.08 -7.35 -15.05
CA SER A 12 -13.61 -7.89 -13.79
C SER A 12 -13.47 -9.42 -13.71
N ALA A 13 -13.76 -10.15 -14.79
CA ALA A 13 -13.55 -11.60 -14.82
C ALA A 13 -12.08 -12.00 -14.65
N TYR A 14 -11.17 -11.26 -15.29
CA TYR A 14 -9.73 -11.47 -15.15
C TYR A 14 -9.24 -11.21 -13.71
N LEU A 15 -9.65 -10.10 -13.10
CA LEU A 15 -9.28 -9.75 -11.73
C LEU A 15 -9.91 -10.70 -10.69
N SER A 16 -11.14 -11.18 -10.94
CA SER A 16 -11.76 -12.22 -10.12
C SER A 16 -10.96 -13.54 -10.18
N ALA A 17 -10.49 -13.94 -11.37
CA ALA A 17 -9.65 -15.13 -11.50
C ALA A 17 -8.31 -14.98 -10.76
N LEU A 18 -7.64 -13.82 -10.86
CA LEU A 18 -6.44 -13.53 -10.07
C LEU A 18 -6.71 -13.58 -8.57
N THR A 19 -7.84 -13.00 -8.12
CA THR A 19 -8.27 -13.05 -6.73
C THR A 19 -8.46 -14.48 -6.24
N GLN A 20 -9.03 -15.37 -7.07
CA GLN A 20 -9.16 -16.79 -6.72
C GLN A 20 -7.81 -17.49 -6.54
N GLU A 21 -6.81 -17.16 -7.36
CA GLU A 21 -5.46 -17.73 -7.21
C GLU A 21 -4.77 -17.24 -5.93
N ILE A 22 -4.91 -15.96 -5.59
CA ILE A 22 -4.45 -15.40 -4.30
C ILE A 22 -5.12 -16.14 -3.14
N HIS A 23 -6.45 -16.31 -3.20
CA HIS A 23 -7.21 -17.03 -2.18
C HIS A 23 -6.71 -18.46 -2.01
N LYS A 24 -6.54 -19.22 -3.10
CA LYS A 24 -6.01 -20.59 -3.07
C LYS A 24 -4.62 -20.66 -2.45
N LYS A 25 -3.71 -19.74 -2.80
CA LYS A 25 -2.35 -19.71 -2.26
C LYS A 25 -2.34 -19.40 -0.76
N LEU A 26 -3.16 -18.45 -0.29
CA LEU A 26 -3.33 -18.15 1.14
C LEU A 26 -3.93 -19.32 1.92
N GLN A 27 -4.95 -20.00 1.36
CA GLN A 27 -5.54 -21.20 1.98
C GLN A 27 -4.49 -22.31 2.15
N ARG A 28 -3.65 -22.54 1.13
CA ARG A 28 -2.53 -23.49 1.22
C ARG A 28 -1.52 -23.07 2.29
N ALA A 29 -1.15 -21.80 2.34
CA ALA A 29 -0.24 -21.27 3.37
C ALA A 29 -0.79 -21.50 4.79
N ARG A 30 -2.10 -21.32 4.98
CA ARG A 30 -2.78 -21.61 6.24
C ARG A 30 -2.72 -23.10 6.60
N ALA A 31 -3.04 -23.97 5.64
CA ALA A 31 -3.10 -25.42 5.83
C ALA A 31 -1.74 -26.10 5.97
N SER A 32 -0.65 -25.49 5.48
CA SER A 32 0.68 -26.12 5.43
C SER A 32 1.73 -25.32 6.20
N PRO A 33 1.85 -25.51 7.54
CA PRO A 33 2.79 -24.75 8.38
C PRO A 33 4.24 -24.77 7.88
N LEU A 34 4.72 -25.92 7.39
CA LEU A 34 6.10 -26.11 6.91
C LEU A 34 6.41 -25.32 5.63
N GLN A 35 5.39 -25.07 4.79
CA GLN A 35 5.55 -24.34 3.52
C GLN A 35 5.07 -22.90 3.59
N ARG A 36 4.42 -22.52 4.70
CA ARG A 36 3.71 -21.25 4.85
C ARG A 36 4.54 -20.04 4.49
N ARG A 37 5.76 -19.95 5.03
CA ARG A 37 6.68 -18.83 4.75
C ARG A 37 6.96 -18.72 3.25
N ASN A 38 7.30 -19.83 2.60
CA ASN A 38 7.65 -19.85 1.18
C ASN A 38 6.43 -19.46 0.32
N LEU A 39 5.25 -20.01 0.64
CA LEU A 39 4.02 -19.68 -0.07
C LEU A 39 3.64 -18.19 0.07
N LEU A 40 3.84 -17.60 1.25
CA LEU A 40 3.60 -16.16 1.44
C LEU A 40 4.65 -15.30 0.73
N GLN A 41 5.91 -15.73 0.71
CA GLN A 41 6.97 -15.04 -0.02
C GLN A 41 6.71 -15.08 -1.54
N GLU A 42 6.34 -16.24 -2.08
CA GLU A 42 5.96 -16.38 -3.48
C GLU A 42 4.74 -15.52 -3.80
N LEU A 43 3.71 -15.53 -2.94
CA LEU A 43 2.54 -14.68 -3.13
C LEU A 43 2.91 -13.20 -3.16
N PHE A 44 3.75 -12.76 -2.22
CA PHE A 44 4.27 -11.39 -2.20
C PHE A 44 5.00 -11.04 -3.50
N ALA A 45 5.86 -11.92 -3.99
CA ALA A 45 6.56 -11.72 -5.25
C ALA A 45 5.58 -11.61 -6.43
N ASP A 46 4.59 -12.52 -6.51
CA ASP A 46 3.60 -12.55 -7.58
C ASP A 46 2.76 -11.26 -7.64
N VAL A 47 2.28 -10.76 -6.49
CA VAL A 47 1.47 -9.51 -6.47
C VAL A 47 2.30 -8.26 -6.72
N ALA A 48 3.61 -8.32 -6.46
CA ALA A 48 4.55 -7.23 -6.75
C ALA A 48 5.05 -7.23 -8.20
N LEU A 49 4.67 -8.22 -9.02
CA LEU A 49 5.05 -8.26 -10.43
C LEU A 49 4.45 -7.07 -11.20
N GLU A 50 5.22 -6.60 -12.15
CA GLU A 50 4.77 -5.61 -13.13
C GLU A 50 3.73 -6.26 -14.05
N VAL A 51 2.71 -5.48 -14.41
CA VAL A 51 1.69 -5.91 -15.35
C VAL A 51 2.32 -5.94 -16.74
N ASP A 52 2.48 -7.14 -17.28
CA ASP A 52 2.98 -7.35 -18.65
C ASP A 52 1.99 -6.80 -19.71
N ASP A 53 2.46 -6.63 -20.95
CA ASP A 53 1.67 -6.02 -22.02
C ASP A 53 0.35 -6.78 -22.29
N ARG A 54 0.36 -8.11 -22.17
CA ARG A 54 -0.83 -8.94 -22.38
C ARG A 54 -1.88 -8.70 -21.30
N ALA A 55 -1.46 -8.61 -20.05
CA ALA A 55 -2.34 -8.30 -18.93
C ALA A 55 -2.82 -6.84 -19.01
N ARG A 56 -1.94 -5.92 -19.43
CA ARG A 56 -2.25 -4.49 -19.61
C ARG A 56 -3.38 -4.27 -20.60
N ASP A 57 -3.37 -4.96 -21.75
CA ASP A 57 -4.45 -4.91 -22.73
C ASP A 57 -5.83 -5.30 -22.15
N ILE A 58 -5.84 -6.31 -21.28
CA ILE A 58 -7.06 -6.81 -20.63
C ILE A 58 -7.54 -5.83 -19.55
N ILE A 59 -6.62 -5.27 -18.77
CA ILE A 59 -6.93 -4.38 -17.64
C ILE A 59 -7.37 -3.01 -18.16
N LEU A 60 -6.65 -2.43 -19.11
CA LEU A 60 -6.92 -1.10 -19.66
C LEU A 60 -7.94 -1.10 -20.81
N ASN A 61 -8.45 -2.28 -21.21
CA ASN A 61 -9.38 -2.47 -22.32
C ASN A 61 -8.91 -1.81 -23.63
N GLY A 62 -7.60 -1.87 -23.93
CA GLY A 62 -7.02 -1.27 -25.13
C GLY A 62 -7.17 0.26 -25.21
N LYS A 63 -7.48 0.94 -24.11
CA LYS A 63 -7.24 2.38 -24.05
C LYS A 63 -5.73 2.55 -23.96
N ASP A 64 -5.15 3.06 -25.03
CA ASP A 64 -3.86 3.76 -25.00
C ASP A 64 -4.03 4.97 -24.06
N ILE A 65 -4.00 4.71 -22.75
CA ILE A 65 -3.52 5.73 -21.83
C ILE A 65 -2.07 5.87 -22.25
N ILE A 66 -1.83 6.91 -23.03
CA ILE A 66 -0.51 7.48 -23.29
C ILE A 66 0.29 7.22 -22.01
N THR A 67 1.27 6.32 -22.09
CA THR A 67 2.18 6.08 -20.98
C THR A 67 2.59 7.46 -20.47
N PRO A 68 2.40 7.76 -19.18
CA PRO A 68 2.97 8.97 -18.63
C PRO A 68 4.45 8.95 -19.00
N SER A 69 4.85 10.10 -19.51
CA SER A 69 6.08 10.39 -20.23
C SER A 69 7.31 9.70 -19.67
N GLU A 70 8.33 9.61 -20.53
CA GLU A 70 9.75 9.34 -20.22
C GLU A 70 10.35 10.22 -19.09
N ASP A 71 9.55 10.99 -18.34
CA ASP A 71 9.94 11.79 -17.17
C ASP A 71 10.25 10.97 -15.91
N GLY A 72 10.04 9.65 -15.91
CA GLY A 72 10.41 8.79 -14.77
C GLY A 72 9.64 9.10 -13.47
N ILE A 73 8.52 9.83 -13.59
CA ILE A 73 7.68 10.22 -12.45
C ILE A 73 6.71 9.08 -12.10
N GLU A 74 6.16 8.33 -13.05
CA GLU A 74 5.31 7.17 -12.76
C GLU A 74 6.09 5.86 -12.82
N GLY A 75 6.27 5.22 -11.66
CA GLY A 75 6.84 3.87 -11.55
C GLY A 75 6.00 2.83 -12.31
N PRO A 76 6.49 1.59 -12.44
CA PRO A 76 5.82 0.60 -13.27
C PRO A 76 4.47 0.17 -12.65
N LEU A 77 3.45 -0.02 -13.50
CA LEU A 77 2.16 -0.54 -13.07
C LEU A 77 2.32 -1.98 -12.59
N CYS A 78 2.04 -2.25 -11.32
CA CYS A 78 2.14 -3.57 -10.71
C CYS A 78 0.76 -4.15 -10.38
N PHE A 79 0.67 -5.49 -10.28
CA PHE A 79 -0.60 -6.16 -10.01
C PHE A 79 -1.25 -5.73 -8.68
N TYR A 80 -0.46 -5.45 -7.65
CA TYR A 80 -1.01 -5.00 -6.37
C TYR A 80 -1.82 -3.71 -6.48
N ASP A 81 -1.40 -2.77 -7.34
CA ASP A 81 -2.03 -1.46 -7.48
C ASP A 81 -3.40 -1.60 -8.14
N VAL A 82 -3.47 -2.43 -9.18
CA VAL A 82 -4.70 -2.81 -9.87
C VAL A 82 -5.65 -3.56 -8.92
N LEU A 83 -5.13 -4.50 -8.13
CA LEU A 83 -5.93 -5.28 -7.18
C LEU A 83 -6.43 -4.42 -6.01
N ALA A 84 -5.66 -3.43 -5.55
CA ALA A 84 -6.08 -2.52 -4.50
C ALA A 84 -7.29 -1.67 -4.93
N ASP A 85 -7.30 -1.17 -6.17
CA ASP A 85 -8.48 -0.50 -6.75
C ASP A 85 -9.65 -1.47 -6.90
N TYR A 86 -9.38 -2.69 -7.34
CA TYR A 86 -10.42 -3.71 -7.51
C TYR A 86 -11.09 -4.10 -6.19
N PHE A 87 -10.34 -4.21 -5.09
CA PHE A 87 -10.90 -4.54 -3.77
C PHE A 87 -11.64 -3.39 -3.11
N VAL A 88 -11.36 -2.14 -3.50
CA VAL A 88 -12.23 -1.00 -3.18
C VAL A 88 -13.56 -1.12 -3.94
N TRP A 89 -13.49 -1.44 -5.23
CA TRP A 89 -14.67 -1.47 -6.10
C TRP A 89 -15.57 -2.69 -5.87
N ALA A 90 -14.99 -3.87 -5.62
CA ALA A 90 -15.69 -5.13 -5.34
C ALA A 90 -15.20 -5.76 -4.01
N PRO A 91 -15.58 -5.19 -2.85
CA PRO A 91 -15.16 -5.67 -1.54
C PRO A 91 -15.51 -7.14 -1.27
N GLU A 92 -16.58 -7.67 -1.87
CA GLU A 92 -16.96 -9.08 -1.77
C GLU A 92 -15.87 -10.05 -2.26
N ASN A 93 -15.01 -9.60 -3.18
CA ASN A 93 -13.86 -10.37 -3.64
C ASN A 93 -12.64 -10.18 -2.71
N GLY A 94 -12.48 -9.01 -2.10
CA GLY A 94 -11.36 -8.70 -1.20
C GLY A 94 -11.54 -9.26 0.21
N ASN A 95 -12.76 -9.29 0.75
CA ASN A 95 -13.02 -9.69 2.14
C ASN A 95 -12.53 -11.11 2.49
N PRO A 96 -12.75 -12.15 1.66
CA PRO A 96 -12.21 -13.49 1.94
C PRO A 96 -10.68 -13.54 1.96
N ILE A 97 -10.02 -12.68 1.17
CA ILE A 97 -8.55 -12.55 1.17
C ILE A 97 -8.10 -11.89 2.47
N LEU A 98 -8.75 -10.78 2.86
CA LEU A 98 -8.46 -10.06 4.10
C LEU A 98 -8.58 -10.99 5.32
N ASP A 99 -9.67 -11.75 5.41
CA ASP A 99 -9.90 -12.70 6.52
C ASP A 99 -8.76 -13.73 6.65
N LEU A 100 -8.23 -14.22 5.53
CA LEU A 100 -7.10 -15.15 5.53
C LEU A 100 -5.80 -14.49 5.95
N ILE A 101 -5.53 -13.27 5.46
CA ILE A 101 -4.34 -12.52 5.86
C ILE A 101 -4.38 -12.23 7.36
N VAL A 102 -5.53 -11.85 7.92
CA VAL A 102 -5.72 -11.61 9.36
C VAL A 102 -5.43 -12.87 10.19
N GLN A 103 -5.79 -14.06 9.70
CA GLN A 103 -5.44 -15.33 10.33
C GLN A 103 -3.95 -15.66 10.25
N LEU A 104 -3.25 -15.11 9.25
CA LEU A 104 -1.83 -15.31 8.98
C LEU A 104 -0.96 -14.15 9.48
N TRP A 105 -1.52 -13.20 10.23
CA TRP A 105 -0.87 -11.93 10.59
C TRP A 105 0.46 -12.06 11.33
N SER A 106 0.64 -13.15 12.10
CA SER A 106 1.87 -13.42 12.84
C SER A 106 3.02 -13.90 11.95
N GLN A 107 2.79 -14.10 10.66
CA GLN A 107 3.73 -14.67 9.72
C GLN A 107 4.42 -13.58 8.90
N SER A 108 5.68 -13.83 8.52
CA SER A 108 6.40 -12.97 7.59
C SER A 108 5.62 -12.78 6.28
N PHE A 109 5.77 -11.62 5.64
CA PHE A 109 5.06 -11.19 4.42
C PHE A 109 3.56 -10.92 4.56
N ALA A 110 2.88 -11.37 5.62
CA ALA A 110 1.43 -11.11 5.77
C ALA A 110 1.10 -9.61 5.78
N SER A 111 1.83 -8.82 6.56
CA SER A 111 1.69 -7.35 6.59
C SER A 111 2.09 -6.69 5.25
N HIS A 112 3.02 -7.28 4.51
CA HIS A 112 3.48 -6.75 3.22
C HIS A 112 2.38 -6.94 2.18
N ILE A 113 1.85 -8.17 2.07
CA ILE A 113 0.73 -8.50 1.20
C ILE A 113 -0.50 -7.67 1.56
N PHE A 114 -0.78 -7.49 2.86
CA PHE A 114 -1.84 -6.61 3.33
C PHE A 114 -1.65 -5.18 2.82
N SER A 115 -0.47 -4.60 3.01
CA SER A 115 -0.17 -3.23 2.59
C SER A 115 -0.30 -3.07 1.08
N LEU A 116 0.17 -4.05 0.31
CA LEU A 116 0.06 -4.02 -1.14
C LEU A 116 -1.40 -4.11 -1.62
N LEU A 117 -2.20 -5.03 -1.08
CA LEU A 117 -3.54 -5.30 -1.60
C LEU A 117 -4.66 -4.43 -0.99
N PHE A 118 -4.48 -3.90 0.23
CA PHE A 118 -5.54 -3.23 0.99
C PHE A 118 -5.21 -1.79 1.41
N HIS A 119 -4.11 -1.19 0.93
CA HIS A 119 -3.76 0.19 1.27
C HIS A 119 -4.85 1.20 0.90
N LYS A 120 -5.56 1.01 -0.22
CA LYS A 120 -6.68 1.88 -0.62
C LYS A 120 -7.96 1.55 0.14
N TRP A 121 -8.29 0.26 0.23
CA TRP A 121 -9.49 -0.25 0.91
C TRP A 121 -9.64 0.28 2.34
N LEU A 122 -8.53 0.35 3.09
CA LEU A 122 -8.53 0.83 4.48
C LEU A 122 -9.14 2.23 4.64
N PHE A 123 -9.02 3.10 3.63
CA PHE A 123 -9.53 4.47 3.68
C PHE A 123 -10.91 4.63 3.05
N GLU A 124 -11.48 3.59 2.45
CA GLU A 124 -12.81 3.63 1.82
C GLU A 124 -13.88 2.96 2.70
N VAL A 125 -13.50 1.97 3.50
CA VAL A 125 -14.40 1.26 4.40
C VAL A 125 -14.62 2.01 5.73
N GLN A 126 -15.76 1.79 6.37
CA GLN A 126 -16.01 2.22 7.76
C GLN A 126 -15.71 1.05 8.71
N LEU A 127 -14.78 1.25 9.65
CA LEU A 127 -14.44 0.28 10.69
C LEU A 127 -14.84 0.84 12.05
N ASP A 128 -15.92 0.32 12.63
CA ASP A 128 -16.44 0.79 13.92
C ASP A 128 -15.58 0.35 15.11
N ASN A 129 -14.76 -0.70 14.92
CA ASN A 129 -13.88 -1.21 15.97
C ASN A 129 -12.50 -0.53 15.92
N SER A 130 -12.23 0.31 16.92
CA SER A 130 -10.98 1.07 17.04
C SER A 130 -9.73 0.19 17.18
N GLU A 131 -9.83 -0.98 17.81
CA GLU A 131 -8.69 -1.91 17.94
C GLU A 131 -8.35 -2.55 16.59
N VAL A 132 -9.38 -2.94 15.83
CA VAL A 132 -9.20 -3.49 14.47
C VAL A 132 -8.60 -2.43 13.55
N LEU A 133 -9.14 -1.21 13.60
CA LEU A 133 -8.63 -0.08 12.83
C LEU A 133 -7.17 0.22 13.15
N LEU A 134 -6.80 0.25 14.44
CA LEU A 134 -5.41 0.43 14.86
C LEU A 134 -4.52 -0.70 14.33
N ARG A 135 -4.95 -1.96 14.49
CA ARG A 135 -4.18 -3.12 14.02
C ARG A 135 -3.94 -3.10 12.52
N TYR A 136 -4.96 -2.75 11.72
CA TYR A 136 -4.83 -2.65 10.27
C TYR A 136 -3.94 -1.47 9.87
N SER A 137 -4.10 -0.32 10.52
CA SER A 137 -3.27 0.86 10.25
C SER A 137 -1.80 0.60 10.58
N SER A 138 -1.51 -0.02 11.72
CA SER A 138 -0.13 -0.40 12.09
C SER A 138 0.47 -1.40 11.11
N ALA A 139 -0.30 -2.37 10.62
CA ALA A 139 0.22 -3.32 9.64
C ALA A 139 0.42 -2.73 8.24
N LEU A 140 -0.40 -1.74 7.85
CA LEU A 140 -0.15 -0.94 6.66
C LEU A 140 1.22 -0.25 6.76
N VAL A 141 1.48 0.46 7.86
CA VAL A 141 2.76 1.15 8.06
C VAL A 141 3.92 0.16 8.13
N GLN A 142 3.78 -0.94 8.88
CA GLN A 142 4.83 -1.95 9.00
C GLN A 142 5.11 -2.65 7.67
N GLY A 143 4.09 -3.03 6.92
CA GLY A 143 4.28 -3.67 5.61
C GLY A 143 4.85 -2.70 4.58
N ALA A 144 4.34 -1.47 4.52
CA ALA A 144 4.87 -0.40 3.68
C ALA A 144 6.36 -0.13 3.96
N THR A 145 6.75 -0.06 5.24
CA THR A 145 8.16 0.10 5.65
C THR A 145 9.05 -0.96 5.01
N ASN A 146 8.66 -2.22 5.09
CA ASN A 146 9.48 -3.32 4.56
C ASN A 146 9.54 -3.31 3.03
N VAL A 147 8.42 -3.06 2.34
CA VAL A 147 8.44 -3.03 0.86
C VAL A 147 9.23 -1.85 0.32
N PHE A 148 9.22 -0.68 0.99
CA PHE A 148 10.05 0.44 0.59
C PHE A 148 11.54 0.18 0.80
N TRP A 149 11.91 -0.54 1.88
CA TRP A 149 13.28 -1.00 2.04
C TRP A 149 13.71 -1.98 0.94
N ILE A 150 12.82 -2.86 0.47
CA ILE A 150 13.10 -3.74 -0.69
C ILE A 150 13.41 -2.91 -1.94
N ASP A 151 12.64 -1.85 -2.20
CA ASP A 151 12.89 -0.93 -3.31
C ASP A 151 14.27 -0.26 -3.22
N ILE A 152 14.66 0.23 -2.03
CA ILE A 152 16.01 0.77 -1.80
C ILE A 152 17.09 -0.30 -2.05
N GLN A 153 16.94 -1.49 -1.45
CA GLN A 153 17.92 -2.58 -1.53
C GLN A 153 18.10 -3.09 -2.96
N THR A 154 17.03 -3.09 -3.75
CA THR A 154 17.06 -3.51 -5.16
C THR A 154 17.36 -2.36 -6.12
N ASN A 155 17.41 -1.13 -5.62
CA ASN A 155 17.49 0.10 -6.40
C ASN A 155 16.40 0.17 -7.50
N THR A 156 15.17 -0.17 -7.11
CA THR A 156 13.98 -0.08 -7.98
C THR A 156 12.90 0.77 -7.32
N ARG A 157 11.88 1.18 -8.08
CA ARG A 157 10.75 1.99 -7.58
C ARG A 157 9.43 1.25 -7.80
N ARG A 158 9.40 -0.05 -7.54
CA ARG A 158 8.26 -0.94 -7.78
C ARG A 158 7.05 -0.56 -6.91
N PHE A 159 7.30 -0.04 -5.71
CA PHE A 159 6.28 0.34 -4.74
C PHE A 159 5.99 1.84 -4.73
N GLN A 160 6.39 2.56 -5.80
CA GLN A 160 6.19 4.01 -5.89
C GLN A 160 4.72 4.42 -5.88
N SER A 161 3.81 3.66 -6.49
CA SER A 161 2.38 4.02 -6.46
C SER A 161 1.78 3.87 -5.06
N LEU A 162 2.21 2.86 -4.28
CA LEU A 162 1.88 2.79 -2.85
C LEU A 162 2.42 4.01 -2.08
N PHE A 163 3.69 4.38 -2.27
CA PHE A 163 4.27 5.56 -1.59
C PHE A 163 3.51 6.83 -1.94
N ARG A 164 3.25 7.06 -3.22
CA ARG A 164 2.49 8.22 -3.70
C ARG A 164 1.09 8.26 -3.10
N TYR A 165 0.35 7.15 -3.10
CA TYR A 165 -0.98 7.11 -2.51
C TYR A 165 -0.95 7.50 -1.02
N LEU A 166 -0.02 6.93 -0.25
CA LEU A 166 0.12 7.25 1.16
C LEU A 166 0.53 8.71 1.41
N MET A 167 1.33 9.30 0.53
CA MET A 167 1.73 10.70 0.62
C MET A 167 0.58 11.64 0.18
N GLU A 168 0.19 11.57 -1.08
CA GLU A 168 -0.64 12.56 -1.75
C GLU A 168 -2.13 12.39 -1.44
N GLU A 169 -2.61 11.15 -1.35
CA GLU A 169 -4.02 10.86 -1.12
C GLU A 169 -4.34 10.64 0.36
N VAL A 170 -3.36 10.30 1.21
CA VAL A 170 -3.60 10.07 2.65
C VAL A 170 -3.01 11.18 3.50
N ALA A 171 -1.68 11.33 3.54
CA ALA A 171 -1.02 12.26 4.47
C ALA A 171 -1.35 13.73 4.17
N LEU A 172 -1.46 14.10 2.89
CA LEU A 172 -1.80 15.46 2.46
C LEU A 172 -3.30 15.76 2.43
N VAL A 173 -4.16 14.78 2.73
CA VAL A 173 -5.62 14.93 2.74
C VAL A 173 -6.15 14.77 4.18
N PRO A 174 -6.37 15.86 4.93
CA PRO A 174 -6.72 15.81 6.35
C PRO A 174 -7.93 14.91 6.67
N GLU A 175 -8.94 14.92 5.79
CA GLU A 175 -10.16 14.13 5.98
C GLU A 175 -9.92 12.61 5.82
N ARG A 176 -8.92 12.20 5.02
CA ARG A 176 -8.49 10.80 4.93
C ARG A 176 -7.53 10.44 6.06
N LEU A 177 -6.61 11.34 6.42
CA LEU A 177 -5.68 11.12 7.54
C LEU A 177 -6.43 10.87 8.86
N LYS A 178 -7.51 11.63 9.12
CA LYS A 178 -8.35 11.46 10.32
C LYS A 178 -9.08 10.11 10.39
N LYS A 179 -9.12 9.32 9.32
CA LYS A 179 -9.72 7.97 9.32
C LYS A 179 -8.87 6.93 10.05
N ILE A 180 -7.58 7.20 10.27
CA ILE A 180 -6.70 6.31 11.03
C ILE A 180 -6.37 6.89 12.40
N PRO A 181 -6.08 6.06 13.42
CA PRO A 181 -5.79 6.53 14.76
C PRO A 181 -4.53 7.40 14.80
N LEU A 182 -4.48 8.37 15.72
CA LEU A 182 -3.36 9.32 15.85
C LEU A 182 -1.99 8.63 15.94
N GLN A 183 -1.91 7.48 16.59
CA GLN A 183 -0.67 6.69 16.64
C GLN A 183 -0.24 6.25 15.23
N ALA A 184 -1.15 5.69 14.44
CA ALA A 184 -0.83 5.27 13.08
C ALA A 184 -0.55 6.46 12.14
N GLN A 185 -1.16 7.63 12.39
CA GLN A 185 -0.80 8.86 11.67
C GLN A 185 0.67 9.20 11.92
N ARG A 186 1.11 9.20 13.19
CA ARG A 186 2.52 9.45 13.54
C ARG A 186 3.45 8.46 12.86
N ASP A 187 3.16 7.17 12.99
CA ASP A 187 3.98 6.11 12.40
C ASP A 187 4.04 6.24 10.86
N LEU A 188 2.93 6.62 10.22
CA LEU A 188 2.87 6.91 8.78
C LEU A 188 3.77 8.09 8.40
N PHE A 189 3.77 9.18 9.18
CA PHE A 189 4.60 10.35 8.88
C PHE A 189 6.09 10.06 9.08
N LEU A 190 6.48 9.27 10.08
CA LEU A 190 7.86 8.81 10.22
C LEU A 190 8.28 7.93 9.03
N LEU A 191 7.40 7.00 8.62
CA LEU A 191 7.59 6.20 7.42
C LEU A 191 7.81 7.08 6.18
N LEU A 192 6.90 8.01 5.89
CA LEU A 192 7.00 8.86 4.70
C LEU A 192 8.24 9.76 4.74
N SER A 193 8.59 10.29 5.91
CA SER A 193 9.80 11.10 6.12
C SER A 193 11.06 10.34 5.70
N ARG A 194 11.13 9.05 6.05
CA ARG A 194 12.27 8.18 5.74
C ARG A 194 12.48 7.98 4.24
N PHE A 195 11.41 7.85 3.46
CA PHE A 195 11.53 7.46 2.04
C PHE A 195 11.23 8.58 1.03
N ILE A 196 10.86 9.79 1.46
CA ILE A 196 10.46 10.89 0.56
C ILE A 196 11.51 11.27 -0.49
N LEU A 197 12.79 11.26 -0.11
CA LEU A 197 13.89 11.59 -1.02
C LEU A 197 14.09 10.50 -2.08
N PHE A 198 13.98 9.23 -1.68
CA PHE A 198 14.16 8.09 -2.57
C PHE A 198 13.11 8.06 -3.69
N TYR A 199 11.85 8.34 -3.34
CA TYR A 199 10.73 8.41 -4.29
C TYR A 199 10.57 9.77 -4.99
N ASN A 200 11.48 10.72 -4.74
CA ASN A 200 11.53 12.02 -5.41
C ASN A 200 10.21 12.83 -5.31
N LEU A 201 9.58 12.85 -4.13
CA LEU A 201 8.38 13.67 -3.86
C LEU A 201 8.69 14.90 -2.99
N VAL A 202 9.87 15.50 -3.18
CA VAL A 202 10.34 16.66 -2.39
C VAL A 202 9.50 17.91 -2.58
N ASP A 203 8.82 18.06 -3.71
CA ASP A 203 7.92 19.19 -3.98
C ASP A 203 6.73 19.21 -3.00
N ASN A 204 6.39 18.05 -2.43
CA ASN A 204 5.33 17.90 -1.43
C ASN A 204 5.82 18.17 0.00
N LEU A 205 7.12 18.39 0.23
CA LEU A 205 7.71 18.44 1.58
C LEU A 205 7.12 19.57 2.45
N GLU A 206 6.94 20.77 1.89
CA GLU A 206 6.38 21.89 2.65
C GLU A 206 4.95 21.58 3.14
N SER A 207 4.10 21.08 2.23
CA SER A 207 2.74 20.66 2.56
C SER A 207 2.73 19.51 3.55
N PHE A 208 3.63 18.55 3.40
CA PHE A 208 3.79 17.41 4.29
C PHE A 208 4.16 17.84 5.72
N LEU A 209 5.15 18.73 5.88
CA LEU A 209 5.54 19.25 7.19
C LEU A 209 4.43 20.06 7.89
N LYS A 210 3.55 20.71 7.12
CA LYS A 210 2.36 21.41 7.67
C LYS A 210 1.29 20.46 8.19
N GLN A 211 1.24 19.22 7.70
CA GLN A 211 0.25 18.20 8.10
C GLN A 211 0.76 17.25 9.17
N PHE A 212 1.98 17.44 9.68
CA PHE A 212 2.59 16.56 10.67
C PHE A 212 1.68 16.46 11.91
N PRO A 213 1.33 15.23 12.35
CA PRO A 213 0.48 15.06 13.52
C PRO A 213 1.21 15.49 14.79
N ASP A 214 0.48 15.97 15.80
CA ASP A 214 1.06 16.34 17.09
C ASP A 214 1.78 15.15 17.71
N PHE A 215 3.04 15.29 18.16
CA PHE A 215 3.77 14.26 18.90
C PHE A 215 3.76 14.56 20.41
N PRO A 216 3.55 13.58 21.30
CA PRO A 216 3.56 13.82 22.75
C PRO A 216 4.95 14.24 23.24
N THR A 217 5.99 13.78 22.54
CA THR A 217 7.39 14.08 22.77
C THR A 217 7.88 15.33 22.02
N ALA A 218 7.02 16.08 21.32
CA ALA A 218 7.42 17.29 20.59
C ALA A 218 8.11 18.32 21.49
N PHE A 219 7.78 18.35 22.79
CA PHE A 219 8.48 19.19 23.78
C PHE A 219 9.98 18.87 23.90
N PHE A 220 10.39 17.63 23.64
CA PHE A 220 11.78 17.16 23.72
C PHE A 220 12.48 17.04 22.35
N VAL A 221 11.72 16.79 21.28
CA VAL A 221 12.25 16.46 19.95
C VAL A 221 12.25 17.65 18.99
N GLY A 222 11.36 18.63 19.19
CA GLY A 222 11.29 19.86 18.39
C GLY A 222 10.08 19.92 17.46
N SER A 223 10.19 20.79 16.45
CA SER A 223 9.19 21.04 15.41
C SER A 223 9.05 19.86 14.43
N PRO A 224 8.01 19.82 13.57
CA PRO A 224 7.89 18.84 12.49
C PRO A 224 9.15 18.69 11.62
N ALA A 225 9.84 19.80 11.35
CA ALA A 225 11.08 19.79 10.58
C ALA A 225 12.21 19.08 11.33
N ASP A 226 12.30 19.23 12.66
CA ASP A 226 13.30 18.56 13.48
C ASP A 226 13.08 17.05 13.49
N ILE A 227 11.82 16.61 13.67
CA ILE A 227 11.45 15.18 13.61
C ILE A 227 11.77 14.60 12.23
N PHE A 228 11.44 15.32 11.16
CA PHE A 228 11.76 14.92 9.79
C PHE A 228 13.27 14.73 9.58
N VAL A 229 14.09 15.69 10.03
CA VAL A 229 15.55 15.61 9.90
C VAL A 229 16.12 14.44 10.70
N ILE A 230 15.63 14.19 11.92
CA ILE A 230 16.05 13.06 12.75
C ILE A 230 15.78 11.73 12.03
N GLU A 231 14.57 11.55 11.50
CA GLU A 231 14.22 10.32 10.78
C GLU A 231 14.98 10.15 9.45
N LEU A 232 15.42 11.25 8.86
CA LEU A 232 16.30 11.21 7.70
C LEU A 232 17.74 10.82 8.08
N SER A 233 18.23 11.26 9.24
CA SER A 233 19.60 10.99 9.69
C SER A 233 19.78 9.62 10.34
N ASP A 234 18.73 9.02 10.90
CA ASP A 234 18.77 7.73 11.60
C ASP A 234 18.69 6.50 10.67
N GLN A 235 18.89 6.69 9.35
CA GLN A 235 18.79 5.65 8.31
C GLN A 235 20.04 4.77 8.17
#